data_AF-A0A2V7S2H7-F1
#
_entry.id   AF-A0A2V7S2H7-F1
#
_cell.length_a   1.000
_cell.length_b   1.000
_cell.length_c   1.000
_cell.angle_alpha   90.00
_cell.angle_beta   90.00
_cell.angle_gamma   90.00
#
_symmetry.space_group_name_H-M   'P 1'
#
loop_
_entity.id
_entity.type
_entity.pdbx_description
1 polymer ?
#
loop_
_entity_poly.entity_id
_entity_poly.type
_entity_poly.pdbx_seq_one_letter_code
_entity_poly.pdbx_strand_id
1 'polypeptide(L)' 'ANEGIAQVLFFTADEGDACEVSYKDKKGKYQAQTGITLPKL' A
#
# COMPACT_ATOMS: atom_id res chain seq x y z
N ALA A 1 -0.06 24.59 9.07
CA ALA A 1 0.56 23.52 8.26
C ALA A 1 1.62 22.79 9.09
N ASN A 2 1.17 21.92 10.00
CA ASN A 2 1.90 20.90 10.79
C ASN A 2 0.87 20.11 11.64
N GLU A 3 -0.38 20.10 11.18
CA GLU A 3 -1.47 19.36 11.80
C GLU A 3 -1.46 18.02 11.09
N GLY A 4 -0.87 16.99 11.72
CA GLY A 4 -0.72 15.68 11.09
C GLY A 4 -2.01 15.25 10.40
N ILE A 5 -1.92 14.87 9.12
CA ILE A 5 -3.09 14.51 8.30
C ILE A 5 -3.57 13.08 8.59
N ALA A 6 -2.64 12.19 8.97
CA ALA A 6 -2.89 10.80 9.30
C ALA A 6 -1.64 10.16 9.94
N GLN A 7 -1.81 8.95 10.47
CA GLN A 7 -0.74 8.05 10.90
C GLN A 7 -0.84 6.72 10.15
N VAL A 8 0.31 6.13 9.81
CA VAL A 8 0.38 4.76 9.30
C VAL A 8 0.77 3.84 10.46
N LEU A 9 -0.06 2.83 10.70
CA LEU A 9 0.21 1.77 11.66
C LEU A 9 0.53 0.49 10.90
N PHE A 10 1.62 -0.18 11.26
CA PHE A 10 2.03 -1.44 10.68
C PHE A 10 1.61 -2.59 11.58
N PHE A 11 1.02 -3.62 10.99
CA PHE A 11 0.66 -4.87 11.65
C PHE A 11 1.47 -5.99 11.02
N THR A 12 1.80 -6.99 11.83
CA THR A 12 2.52 -8.18 11.37
C THR A 12 1.52 -9.27 11.00
N ALA A 13 1.87 -10.06 9.98
CA ALA A 13 1.25 -11.36 9.78
C ALA A 13 1.77 -12.34 10.86
N ASP A 14 1.16 -13.53 10.91
CA ASP A 14 1.68 -14.61 11.75
C ASP A 14 3.09 -15.01 11.28
N GLU A 15 3.87 -15.58 12.19
CA GLU A 15 5.24 -16.00 11.88
C GLU A 15 5.24 -17.05 10.76
N GLY A 16 5.98 -16.77 9.68
CA GLY A 16 6.06 -17.64 8.50
C GLY A 16 4.94 -17.46 7.48
N ASP A 17 3.94 -16.61 7.75
CA ASP A 17 2.87 -16.31 6.80
C ASP A 17 3.27 -15.19 5.83
N ALA A 18 3.89 -15.60 4.72
CA ALA A 18 4.20 -14.71 3.61
C ALA A 18 2.99 -14.60 2.66
N CYS A 19 2.73 -13.40 2.15
CA CYS A 19 1.68 -13.22 1.14
C CYS A 19 1.92 -14.11 -0.09
N GLU A 20 0.96 -15.01 -0.39
CA GLU A 20 1.01 -15.87 -1.59
C GLU A 20 1.19 -15.07 -2.89
N VAL A 21 0.55 -13.90 -2.97
CA VAL A 21 0.70 -12.94 -4.06
C VAL A 21 0.81 -11.53 -3.48
N SER A 22 2.01 -10.95 -3.52
CA SER A 22 2.23 -9.60 -3.02
C SER A 22 1.59 -8.54 -3.93
N TYR A 23 1.44 -7.30 -3.44
CA TYR A 23 0.97 -6.18 -4.26
C TYR A 23 1.84 -5.96 -5.51
N LYS A 24 3.16 -6.20 -5.38
CA LYS A 24 4.12 -6.16 -6.47
C LYS A 24 3.82 -7.24 -7.51
N ASP A 25 3.54 -8.47 -7.08
CA ASP A 25 3.24 -9.60 -7.96
C ASP A 25 1.89 -9.42 -8.66
N LYS A 26 0.91 -8.83 -7.97
CA LYS A 26 -0.41 -8.48 -8.54
C LYS A 26 -0.32 -7.48 -9.70
N LYS A 27 0.82 -6.80 -9.90
CA LYS A 27 0.99 -5.70 -10.88
C LYS A 27 -0.17 -4.70 -10.77
N GLY A 28 -0.44 -4.29 -9.53
CA GLY A 28 -1.60 -3.47 -9.20
C GLY A 28 -1.66 -2.17 -9.99
N LYS A 29 -2.89 -1.72 -10.27
CA LYS A 29 -3.26 -0.50 -11.02
C LYS A 29 -2.55 0.78 -10.56
N TYR A 30 -2.15 0.83 -9.28
CA TYR A 30 -1.53 1.97 -8.62
C TYR A 30 -0.15 1.65 -8.02
N GLN A 31 0.49 0.57 -8.47
CA GLN A 31 1.88 0.28 -8.11
C GLN A 31 2.79 1.45 -8.53
N ALA A 32 3.70 1.85 -7.63
CA ALA A 32 4.67 2.93 -7.83
C ALA A 32 4.06 4.33 -8.10
N GLN A 33 2.89 4.62 -7.54
CA GLN A 33 2.27 5.95 -7.62
C GLN A 33 3.10 7.02 -6.87
N THR A 34 3.38 8.15 -7.53
CA THR A 34 4.23 9.25 -7.01
C THR A 34 3.46 10.50 -6.61
N GLY A 35 2.16 10.58 -6.95
CA GLY A 35 1.32 11.75 -6.68
C GLY A 35 -0.15 11.38 -6.68
N ILE A 36 -1.03 12.36 -6.53
CA ILE A 36 -2.48 12.13 -6.55
C ILE A 36 -2.92 11.81 -7.97
N THR A 37 -3.58 10.66 -8.19
CA THR A 37 -4.08 10.24 -9.50
C THR A 37 -5.59 10.03 -9.47
N LEU A 38 -6.26 10.39 -10.57
CA LEU A 38 -7.67 10.05 -10.76
C LEU A 38 -7.88 8.52 -10.81
N PRO A 39 -9.09 8.03 -10.49
CA PRO A 39 -9.40 6.62 -10.63
C PRO A 39 -9.17 6.14 -12.06
N LYS A 40 -8.38 5.09 -12.21
CA LYS A 40 -8.34 4.32 -13.46
C LYS A 40 -9.65 3.49 -13.53
N LEU A 41 -10.11 3.01 -14.69
CA LEU A 41 -11.17 1.99 -14.79
C LEU A 41 -10.53 0.61 -14.91
#